data_AF-A0A968WGX6-F1
#
_entry.id   AF-A0A968WGX6-F1
#
_cell.length_a   1.000
_cell.length_b   1.000
_cell.length_c   1.000
_cell.angle_alpha   90.00
_cell.angle_beta   90.00
_cell.angle_gamma   90.00
#
_symmetry.space_group_name_H-M   'P 1'
#
loop_
_entity.id
_entity.type
_entity.pdbx_description
1 polymer ?
#
loop_
_entity_poly.entity_id
_entity_poly.type
_entity_poly.pdbx_seq_one_letter_code
_entity_poly.pdbx_strand_id
1 'polypeptide(L)'
;MTRWLFVFLPFAAFGQNPKTFDAPGKIDAVYVDRPGDFYLLTDGHQTTKYNKDGLVLATRTDARNLTVFDPRDGARLFSFHAGEFAFHWLTPALELRSTEAIDAAFAIQPQLACPAAHKTSCCSTRQT
;
A
#
# COMPACT_ATOMS: atom_id res chain seq x y z
N MET A 1 -30.62 -37.08 33.44
CA MET A 1 -30.94 -35.81 32.75
C MET A 1 -29.68 -34.96 32.74
N THR A 2 -28.95 -34.96 31.63
CA THR A 2 -27.60 -34.36 31.55
C THR A 2 -27.72 -32.93 31.03
N ARG A 3 -27.37 -31.95 31.87
CA ARG A 3 -27.39 -30.52 31.55
C ARG A 3 -26.27 -30.19 30.56
N TRP A 4 -26.64 -29.66 29.41
CA TRP A 4 -25.72 -29.02 28.46
C TRP A 4 -25.32 -27.65 29.00
N LEU A 5 -24.03 -27.46 29.30
CA LEU A 5 -23.48 -26.15 29.63
C LEU A 5 -23.03 -25.48 28.32
N PHE A 6 -23.87 -24.60 27.77
CA PHE A 6 -23.44 -23.71 26.69
C PHE A 6 -22.49 -22.67 27.28
N VAL A 7 -21.19 -22.84 27.03
CA VAL A 7 -20.20 -21.80 27.31
C VAL A 7 -20.33 -20.72 26.24
N PHE A 8 -21.05 -19.65 26.57
CA PHE A 8 -20.97 -18.39 25.85
C PHE A 8 -19.59 -17.77 26.12
N LEU A 9 -18.64 -17.97 25.21
CA LEU A 9 -17.44 -17.14 25.17
C LEU A 9 -17.87 -15.72 24.73
N PRO A 10 -17.67 -14.68 25.56
CA PRO A 10 -17.90 -13.33 25.10
C PRO A 10 -16.84 -13.02 24.05
N PHE A 11 -17.28 -12.73 22.83
CA PHE A 11 -16.47 -12.00 21.87
C PHE A 11 -16.16 -10.64 22.49
N ALA A 12 -15.03 -10.53 23.18
CA ALA A 12 -14.45 -9.25 23.56
C ALA A 12 -14.02 -8.56 22.26
N ALA A 13 -14.94 -7.81 21.66
CA ALA A 13 -14.60 -6.85 20.63
C ALA A 13 -13.74 -5.77 21.30
N PHE A 14 -12.41 -5.89 21.17
CA PHE A 14 -11.50 -4.84 21.59
C PHE A 14 -11.87 -3.56 20.83
N GLY A 15 -12.29 -2.53 21.56
CA GLY A 15 -12.56 -1.22 20.98
C GLY A 15 -11.29 -0.71 20.27
N GLN A 16 -11.40 -0.44 18.97
CA GLN A 16 -10.32 0.17 18.22
C GLN A 16 -10.25 1.64 18.58
N ASN A 17 -9.24 2.05 19.35
CA ASN A 17 -8.95 3.46 19.58
C ASN A 17 -8.22 4.00 18.34
N PRO A 18 -8.85 4.88 17.53
CA PRO A 18 -8.21 5.41 16.34
C PRO A 18 -7.00 6.25 16.76
N LYS A 19 -5.87 6.04 16.08
CA LYS A 19 -4.69 6.90 16.21
C LYS A 19 -4.71 7.93 15.09
N THR A 20 -4.39 9.16 15.44
CA THR A 20 -4.27 10.27 14.48
C THR A 20 -2.83 10.76 14.50
N PHE A 21 -2.30 11.09 13.33
CA PHE A 21 -0.98 11.68 13.16
C PHE A 21 -1.06 12.75 12.07
N ASP A 22 -0.22 13.77 12.19
CA ASP A 22 -0.08 14.80 11.18
C ASP A 22 0.91 14.34 10.11
N ALA A 23 0.48 14.34 8.86
CA ALA A 23 1.36 14.05 7.73
C ALA A 23 2.15 15.31 7.33
N PRO A 24 3.40 15.18 6.90
CA PRO A 24 4.28 16.32 6.61
C PRO A 24 3.95 17.09 5.32
N GLY A 25 2.98 16.62 4.53
CA GLY A 25 2.65 17.20 3.23
C GLY A 25 1.33 16.69 2.67
N LYS A 26 1.09 16.96 1.37
CA LYS A 26 -0.11 16.49 0.69
C LYS A 26 -0.04 14.98 0.52
N ILE A 27 -1.02 14.28 1.10
CA ILE A 27 -1.15 12.83 0.95
C ILE A 27 -1.85 12.54 -0.38
N ASP A 28 -1.17 11.85 -1.27
CA ASP A 28 -1.76 11.39 -2.54
C ASP A 28 -2.33 9.98 -2.41
N ALA A 29 -1.67 9.11 -1.64
CA ALA A 29 -2.15 7.75 -1.39
C ALA A 29 -1.64 7.21 -0.04
N VAL A 30 -2.39 6.25 0.50
CA VAL A 30 -2.05 5.50 1.70
C VAL A 30 -2.12 4.01 1.40
N TYR A 31 -1.11 3.27 1.82
CA TYR A 31 -1.04 1.82 1.67
C TYR A 31 -0.77 1.19 3.03
N VAL A 32 -1.31 0.00 3.25
CA VAL A 32 -1.12 -0.76 4.49
C VAL A 32 -0.66 -2.15 4.10
N ASP A 33 0.40 -2.64 4.73
CA ASP A 33 0.83 -4.03 4.54
C ASP A 33 0.08 -4.99 5.47
N ARG A 34 0.25 -6.29 5.22
CA ARG A 34 -0.44 -7.32 6.02
C ARG A 34 -0.06 -7.29 7.52
N PRO A 35 1.21 -7.04 7.91
CA PRO A 35 1.57 -6.83 9.32
C PRO A 35 0.92 -5.61 9.98
N GLY A 36 0.54 -4.60 9.20
CA GLY A 36 -0.12 -3.38 9.68
C GLY A 36 0.80 -2.16 9.77
N ASP A 37 2.01 -2.23 9.22
CA ASP A 37 2.78 -1.04 8.89
C ASP A 37 2.09 -0.34 7.71
N PHE A 38 2.25 0.98 7.62
CA PHE A 38 1.60 1.76 6.58
C PHE A 38 2.59 2.69 5.88
N TYR A 39 2.24 3.07 4.66
CA TYR A 39 3.08 3.83 3.74
C TYR A 39 2.27 5.02 3.25
N LEU A 40 2.86 6.21 3.32
CA LEU A 40 2.29 7.42 2.75
C LEU A 40 3.04 7.77 1.49
N LEU A 41 2.30 8.00 0.40
CA LEU A 41 2.82 8.66 -0.79
C LEU A 41 2.46 10.14 -0.70
N THR A 42 3.48 10.99 -0.60
CA THR A 42 3.35 12.45 -0.52
C THR A 42 3.96 13.11 -1.76
N ASP A 43 3.27 14.15 -2.22
CA ASP A 43 3.65 14.97 -3.38
C ASP A 43 3.95 14.17 -4.67
N GLY A 44 3.41 12.96 -4.77
CA GLY A 44 3.50 12.04 -5.90
C GLY A 44 4.80 11.27 -6.03
N HIS A 45 5.82 11.54 -5.22
CA HIS A 45 7.17 10.98 -5.44
C HIS A 45 7.92 10.64 -4.14
N GLN A 46 7.42 11.04 -2.96
CA GLN A 46 8.02 10.65 -1.69
C GLN A 46 7.18 9.56 -1.02
N THR A 47 7.80 8.41 -0.76
CA THR A 47 7.19 7.32 0.01
C THR A 47 7.80 7.26 1.39
N THR A 48 6.98 7.38 2.43
CA THR A 48 7.42 7.23 3.82
C THR A 48 6.73 6.03 4.47
N LYS A 49 7.51 5.12 5.02
CA LYS A 49 7.05 3.96 5.79
C LYS A 49 6.93 4.34 7.26
N TYR A 50 5.81 3.95 7.86
CA TYR A 50 5.51 4.09 9.27
C TYR A 50 5.17 2.74 9.88
N ASN A 51 5.48 2.56 11.15
CA ASN A 51 4.96 1.44 11.91
C ASN A 51 3.51 1.68 12.33
N LYS A 52 2.85 0.66 12.89
CA LYS A 52 1.50 0.73 13.48
C LYS A 52 1.29 1.78 14.61
N ASP A 53 2.38 2.37 15.10
CA ASP A 53 2.37 3.41 16.13
C ASP A 53 2.57 4.81 15.53
N GLY A 54 2.77 4.92 14.21
CA GLY A 54 3.00 6.19 13.52
C GLY A 54 4.46 6.66 13.56
N LEU A 55 5.40 5.81 13.97
CA LEU A 55 6.82 6.13 13.91
C LEU A 55 7.36 5.89 12.51
N VAL A 56 8.10 6.87 11.98
CA VAL A 56 8.79 6.75 10.70
C VAL A 56 9.87 5.68 10.79
N LEU A 57 9.83 4.72 9.87
CA LEU A 57 10.82 3.65 9.75
C LEU A 57 11.78 3.88 8.60
N ALA A 58 11.28 4.42 7.47
CA ALA A 58 12.08 4.69 6.29
C ALA A 58 11.40 5.76 5.42
N THR A 59 12.19 6.52 4.68
CA THR A 59 11.71 7.48 3.68
C THR A 59 12.52 7.31 2.40
N ARG A 60 11.82 7.32 1.27
CA ARG A 60 12.41 7.28 -0.06
C ARG A 60 11.79 8.37 -0.91
N THR A 61 12.63 9.08 -1.64
CA THR A 61 12.21 10.06 -2.64
C THR A 61 12.60 9.53 -4.01
N ASP A 62 11.62 9.30 -4.87
CA ASP A 62 11.86 8.91 -6.26
C ASP A 62 12.06 10.15 -7.15
N ALA A 63 12.87 10.00 -8.19
CA ALA A 63 13.16 11.09 -9.13
C ALA A 63 11.96 11.48 -10.00
N ARG A 64 10.96 10.60 -10.09
CA ARG A 64 9.74 10.77 -10.87
C ARG A 64 8.54 10.30 -10.09
N ASN A 65 7.38 10.83 -10.45
CA ASN A 65 6.13 10.48 -9.81
C ASN A 65 5.86 8.98 -9.90
N LEU A 66 5.50 8.42 -8.77
CA LEU A 66 5.11 7.05 -8.63
C LEU A 66 3.68 6.87 -9.15
N THR A 67 3.46 5.88 -10.00
CA THR A 67 2.14 5.62 -10.59
C THR A 67 1.38 4.55 -9.81
N VAL A 68 2.07 3.48 -9.43
CA VAL A 68 1.50 2.42 -8.59
C VAL A 68 2.51 2.04 -7.52
N PHE A 69 2.02 1.85 -6.31
CA PHE A 69 2.77 1.26 -5.20
C PHE A 69 1.96 0.10 -4.62
N ASP A 70 2.63 -1.00 -4.33
CA ASP A 70 2.01 -2.15 -3.68
C ASP A 70 2.99 -2.73 -2.65
N PRO A 71 2.72 -2.57 -1.34
CA PRO A 71 3.57 -3.11 -0.30
C PRO A 71 3.36 -4.62 -0.08
N ARG A 72 2.36 -5.25 -0.71
CA ARG A 72 1.99 -6.68 -0.58
C ARG A 72 1.99 -7.21 0.86
N ASP A 73 3.08 -7.86 1.26
CA ASP A 73 3.28 -8.50 2.56
C ASP A 73 4.34 -7.80 3.43
N GLY A 74 4.88 -6.67 2.97
CA GLY A 74 5.92 -5.89 3.65
C GLY A 74 7.33 -6.47 3.50
N ALA A 75 7.50 -7.68 2.93
CA ALA A 75 8.81 -8.31 2.72
C ALA A 75 9.44 -7.93 1.37
N ARG A 76 8.60 -7.65 0.37
CA ARG A 76 9.00 -7.16 -0.95
C ARG A 76 7.98 -6.15 -1.42
N LEU A 77 8.46 -4.93 -1.70
CA LEU A 77 7.60 -3.84 -2.15
C LEU A 77 7.74 -3.69 -3.66
N PHE A 78 6.64 -3.36 -4.31
CA PHE A 78 6.56 -3.13 -5.74
C PHE A 78 6.22 -1.66 -6.00
N SER A 79 6.91 -1.05 -6.94
CA SER A 79 6.63 0.32 -7.38
C SER A 79 6.70 0.39 -8.91
N PHE A 80 5.76 1.07 -9.55
CA PHE A 80 5.71 1.25 -11.00
C PHE A 80 5.76 2.74 -11.35
N HIS A 81 6.65 3.07 -12.28
CA HIS A 81 6.88 4.42 -12.76
C HIS A 81 6.50 4.52 -14.23
N ALA A 82 5.30 5.03 -14.54
CA ALA A 82 4.81 5.11 -15.91
C ALA A 82 5.73 5.94 -16.83
N GLY A 83 6.37 6.99 -16.29
CA GLY A 83 7.31 7.81 -17.06
C GLY A 83 8.59 7.08 -17.47
N GLU A 84 8.98 6.02 -16.75
CA GLU A 84 10.17 5.21 -17.05
C GLU A 84 9.80 3.89 -17.73
N PHE A 85 8.52 3.55 -17.69
CA PHE A 85 8.00 2.28 -18.18
C PHE A 85 8.73 1.08 -17.56
N ALA A 86 8.99 1.19 -16.27
CA ALA A 86 9.74 0.22 -15.49
C ALA A 86 9.06 0.02 -14.14
N PHE A 87 9.28 -1.16 -13.56
CA PHE A 87 8.96 -1.43 -12.17
C PHE A 87 10.20 -1.64 -11.34
N HIS A 88 10.11 -1.23 -10.08
CA HIS A 88 11.16 -1.36 -9.09
C HIS A 88 10.72 -2.34 -8.02
N TRP A 89 11.64 -3.22 -7.64
CA TRP A 89 11.51 -4.01 -6.42
C TRP A 89 12.27 -3.31 -5.31
N LEU A 90 11.59 -3.05 -4.21
CA LEU A 90 12.20 -2.43 -3.04
C LEU A 90 12.28 -3.42 -1.87
N THR A 91 13.29 -3.22 -1.03
CA THR A 91 13.40 -3.88 0.27
C THR A 91 12.37 -3.30 1.24
N PRO A 92 12.10 -3.94 2.39
CA PRO A 92 11.23 -3.40 3.43
C PRO A 92 11.68 -2.04 4.00
N ALA A 93 12.95 -1.68 3.78
CA ALA A 93 13.54 -0.40 4.15
C ALA A 93 13.44 0.65 3.02
N LEU A 94 12.64 0.38 1.97
CA LEU A 94 12.47 1.22 0.78
C LEU A 94 13.75 1.38 -0.08
N GLU A 95 14.72 0.48 0.07
CA GLU A 95 15.93 0.50 -0.76
C GLU A 95 15.67 -0.17 -2.11
N LEU A 96 16.21 0.41 -3.19
CA LEU A 96 16.06 -0.17 -4.52
C LEU A 96 16.86 -1.46 -4.61
N ARG A 97 16.19 -2.57 -4.91
CA ARG A 97 16.83 -3.87 -5.10
C ARG A 97 17.08 -4.17 -6.57
N SER A 98 16.10 -3.92 -7.41
CA SER A 98 16.23 -4.08 -8.86
C SER A 98 15.22 -3.23 -9.62
N THR A 99 15.59 -2.89 -10.84
CA THR A 99 14.75 -2.21 -11.83
C THR A 99 14.58 -3.12 -13.02
N GLU A 100 13.34 -3.29 -13.44
CA GLU A 100 12.97 -4.11 -14.59
C GLU A 100 12.20 -3.24 -15.58
N ALA A 101 12.80 -3.02 -16.75
CA ALA A 101 12.14 -2.32 -17.84
C ALA A 101 11.03 -3.21 -18.42
N ILE A 102 9.88 -2.61 -18.69
CA ILE A 102 8.79 -3.29 -19.37
C ILE A 102 9.01 -3.13 -20.87
N ASP A 103 8.95 -4.23 -21.60
CA ASP A 103 8.94 -4.16 -23.05
C ASP A 103 7.58 -3.63 -23.53
N ALA A 104 7.61 -2.56 -24.32
CA ALA A 104 6.44 -1.91 -24.90
C ALA A 104 5.55 -2.87 -25.69
N ALA A 105 6.11 -3.95 -26.25
CA ALA A 105 5.34 -4.99 -26.94
C ALA A 105 4.41 -5.79 -26.02
N PHE A 106 4.71 -5.85 -24.72
CA PHE A 106 3.95 -6.65 -23.73
C PHE A 106 3.09 -5.80 -22.79
N ALA A 107 3.24 -4.48 -22.84
CA ALA A 107 2.56 -3.59 -21.94
C ALA A 107 1.16 -3.23 -22.44
N ILE A 108 0.17 -4.03 -22.04
CA ILE A 108 -1.19 -3.50 -21.88
C ILE A 108 -1.09 -2.45 -20.78
N GLN A 109 -1.43 -1.19 -21.07
CA GLN A 109 -1.36 -0.05 -20.15
C GLN A 109 -1.64 -0.47 -18.69
N PRO A 110 -0.61 -0.68 -17.85
CA PRO A 110 -0.80 -1.31 -16.54
C PRO A 110 -1.69 -0.48 -15.62
N GLN A 111 -1.72 0.85 -15.84
CA GLN A 111 -2.62 1.78 -15.18
C GLN A 111 -4.12 1.50 -15.42
N LEU A 112 -4.47 0.69 -16.43
CA LEU A 112 -5.85 0.26 -16.70
C LEU A 112 -6.18 -1.08 -16.05
N ALA A 113 -5.18 -1.81 -15.54
CA ALA A 113 -5.39 -3.08 -14.86
C ALA A 113 -5.80 -2.80 -13.40
N CYS A 114 -7.09 -2.93 -13.12
CA CYS A 114 -7.56 -3.01 -11.74
C CYS A 114 -7.02 -4.31 -11.12
N PRO A 115 -6.41 -4.30 -9.92
CA PRO A 115 -6.13 -5.53 -9.20
C PRO A 115 -7.47 -6.19 -8.83
N ALA A 116 -7.93 -7.11 -9.68
CA ALA A 116 -9.15 -7.86 -9.50
C ALA A 116 -8.97 -8.92 -8.39
N ALA A 117 -9.05 -8.48 -7.14
CA ALA A 117 -9.34 -9.36 -6.00
C ALA A 117 -10.40 -8.80 -5.04
N HIS A 118 -10.80 -7.53 -5.19
CA HIS A 118 -11.88 -6.95 -4.40
C HIS A 118 -12.92 -6.28 -5.32
N LYS A 119 -14.11 -6.88 -5.40
CA LYS A 119 -15.24 -6.40 -6.20
C LYS A 119 -15.85 -5.15 -5.55
N THR A 120 -15.20 -3.98 -5.55
CA THR A 120 -15.93 -2.74 -5.21
C THR A 120 -15.29 -1.40 -5.54
N SER A 121 -14.01 -1.28 -5.92
CA SER A 121 -13.44 0.09 -6.04
C SER A 121 -12.27 0.22 -7.00
N CYS A 122 -12.52 0.14 -8.31
CA CYS A 122 -11.72 0.89 -9.28
C CYS A 122 -12.59 1.21 -10.49
N CYS A 123 -12.31 2.37 -11.12
CA CYS A 123 -13.08 3.08 -12.15
C CYS A 123 -14.22 3.97 -11.63
N SER A 124 -13.85 5.10 -11.01
CA SER A 124 -14.57 6.36 -11.27
C SER A 124 -13.72 7.20 -12.23
N THR A 125 -13.82 6.91 -13.53
CA THR A 125 -13.53 7.92 -14.54
C THR A 125 -14.66 8.94 -14.49
N ARG A 126 -14.40 10.07 -13.84
CA ARG A 126 -15.21 11.28 -14.01
C ARG A 126 -15.02 11.74 -15.45
N GLN A 127 -15.91 11.30 -16.36
CA GLN A 127 -16.05 11.95 -17.65
C GLN A 127 -16.75 13.30 -17.39
N THR A 128 -16.03 14.37 -17.77
CA THR A 128 -16.44 15.78 -17.97
C THR A 128 -17.75 16.24 -17.35
#